data_AF-A0A0A9WGE9-F1
#
_entry.id   AF-A0A0A9WGE9-F1
#
_cell.length_a   1.000
_cell.length_b   1.000
_cell.length_c   1.000
_cell.angle_alpha   90.00
_cell.angle_beta   90.00
_cell.angle_gamma   90.00
#
_symmetry.space_group_name_H-M   'P 1'
#
loop_
_entity.id
_entity.type
_entity.pdbx_description
1 polymer ?
#
loop_
_entity_poly.entity_id
_entity_poly.type
_entity_poly.pdbx_seq_one_letter_code
_entity_poly.pdbx_strand_id
1 'polypeptide(L)'
;FRSRKQKDGETFNEFLADLKHLIVNCNFKTQTRIDEELVDQIINGVNNNELRNRLLKIPDLTLANAIAEAHADEQARKHNNNLSCNQVNKIRGKFKNDKLIIPIKQIKNPWFVLGAEVLMDTSHPNVVSSMQYATNVQKKDI
;
A
#
# COMPACT_ATOMS: atom_id res chain seq x y z
N PHE A 1 -17.93 -3.93 -26.68
CA PHE A 1 -16.78 -3.81 -25.76
C PHE A 1 -16.33 -2.36 -25.58
N ARG A 2 -15.72 -1.71 -26.58
CA ARG A 2 -15.12 -0.36 -26.44
C ARG A 2 -16.08 0.78 -26.02
N SER A 3 -17.37 0.66 -26.31
CA SER A 3 -18.39 1.62 -25.89
C SER A 3 -18.86 1.47 -24.44
N ARG A 4 -18.53 0.38 -23.74
CA ARG A 4 -19.00 0.13 -22.37
C ARG A 4 -18.30 1.06 -21.39
N LYS A 5 -19.07 1.89 -20.68
CA LYS A 5 -18.61 2.79 -19.61
C LYS A 5 -19.30 2.42 -18.30
N GLN A 6 -18.59 2.51 -17.18
CA GLN A 6 -19.16 2.30 -15.84
C GLN A 6 -20.27 3.33 -15.59
N LYS A 7 -21.45 2.87 -15.18
CA LYS A 7 -22.60 3.73 -14.89
C LYS A 7 -22.47 4.40 -13.53
N ASP A 8 -23.24 5.46 -13.30
CA ASP A 8 -23.35 6.05 -11.96
C ASP A 8 -23.97 5.05 -10.99
N GLY A 9 -23.33 4.88 -9.82
CA GLY A 9 -23.75 3.92 -8.80
C GLY A 9 -23.41 2.45 -9.08
N GLU A 10 -22.91 2.12 -10.26
CA GLU A 10 -22.48 0.75 -10.60
C GLU A 10 -21.16 0.39 -9.90
N THR A 11 -21.11 -0.81 -9.32
CA THR A 11 -19.88 -1.31 -8.70
C THR A 11 -18.83 -1.68 -9.74
N PHE A 12 -17.56 -1.62 -9.36
CA PHE A 12 -16.48 -2.01 -10.27
C PHE A 12 -16.61 -3.48 -10.73
N ASN A 13 -17.11 -4.37 -9.86
CA ASN A 13 -17.30 -5.79 -10.18
C ASN A 13 -18.35 -6.02 -11.28
N GLU A 14 -19.49 -5.33 -11.21
CA GLU A 14 -20.54 -5.41 -12.23
C GLU A 14 -20.01 -4.92 -13.58
N PHE A 15 -19.32 -3.78 -13.57
CA PHE A 15 -18.65 -3.25 -14.75
C PHE A 15 -17.64 -4.23 -15.34
N LEU A 16 -16.76 -4.82 -14.51
CA LEU A 16 -15.75 -5.79 -14.94
C LEU A 16 -16.36 -7.08 -15.49
N ALA A 17 -17.44 -7.58 -14.87
CA ALA A 17 -18.15 -8.76 -15.35
C ALA A 17 -18.70 -8.53 -16.77
N ASP A 18 -19.34 -7.38 -17.00
CA ASP A 18 -19.83 -7.00 -18.34
C ASP A 18 -18.69 -6.89 -19.35
N LEU A 19 -17.54 -6.31 -18.98
CA LEU A 19 -16.38 -6.26 -19.86
C LEU A 19 -15.91 -7.67 -20.26
N LYS A 20 -15.83 -8.59 -19.29
CA LYS A 20 -15.44 -9.98 -19.54
C LYS A 20 -16.44 -10.71 -20.43
N HIS A 21 -17.74 -10.43 -20.30
CA HIS A 21 -18.74 -10.98 -21.23
C HIS A 21 -18.62 -10.40 -22.64
N LEU A 22 -18.40 -9.09 -22.76
CA LEU A 22 -18.33 -8.41 -24.05
C LEU A 22 -17.05 -8.75 -24.83
N ILE A 23 -15.93 -8.96 -24.15
CA ILE A 23 -14.63 -9.18 -24.81
C ILE A 23 -14.54 -10.55 -25.51
N VAL A 24 -15.30 -11.54 -25.05
CA VAL A 24 -15.40 -12.86 -25.70
C VAL A 24 -15.83 -12.74 -27.16
N ASN A 25 -16.64 -11.73 -27.48
CA ASN A 25 -17.14 -11.50 -28.84
C ASN A 25 -16.14 -10.73 -29.74
N CYS A 26 -14.98 -10.34 -29.23
CA CYS A 26 -14.03 -9.47 -29.95
C CYS A 26 -12.95 -10.22 -30.76
N ASN A 27 -13.04 -11.55 -30.93
CA ASN A 27 -12.15 -12.37 -31.76
C ASN A 27 -10.64 -12.16 -31.52
N PHE A 28 -10.23 -11.94 -30.26
CA PHE A 28 -8.82 -11.86 -29.90
C PHE A 28 -8.17 -13.25 -29.87
N LYS A 29 -6.93 -13.34 -30.38
CA LYS A 29 -6.25 -14.63 -30.62
C LYS A 29 -5.50 -15.18 -29.42
N THR A 30 -5.13 -14.35 -28.45
CA THR A 30 -4.29 -14.73 -27.30
C THR A 30 -4.84 -14.15 -26.01
N GLN A 31 -4.62 -14.85 -24.89
CA GLN A 31 -5.02 -14.37 -23.56
C GLN A 31 -4.32 -13.06 -23.20
N THR A 32 -3.02 -12.94 -23.51
CA THR A 32 -2.27 -11.69 -23.29
C THR A 32 -2.93 -10.51 -23.98
N ARG A 33 -3.42 -10.70 -25.22
CA ARG A 33 -4.10 -9.63 -25.95
C ARG A 33 -5.45 -9.26 -25.33
N ILE A 34 -6.20 -10.25 -24.84
CA ILE A 34 -7.45 -10.03 -24.11
C ILE A 34 -7.18 -9.20 -22.84
N ASP A 35 -6.11 -9.51 -22.11
CA ASP A 35 -5.76 -8.81 -20.87
C ASP A 35 -5.35 -7.36 -21.13
N GLU A 36 -4.53 -7.10 -22.15
CA GLU A 36 -4.18 -5.75 -22.60
C GLU A 36 -5.41 -4.93 -22.96
N GLU A 37 -6.33 -5.52 -23.73
CA GLU A 37 -7.56 -4.87 -24.17
C GLU A 37 -8.52 -4.60 -22.99
N LEU A 38 -8.55 -5.49 -21.99
CA LEU A 38 -9.28 -5.26 -20.73
C LEU A 38 -8.68 -4.11 -19.94
N VAL A 39 -7.36 -4.03 -19.80
CA VAL A 39 -6.68 -2.92 -19.11
C VAL A 39 -7.02 -1.60 -19.78
N ASP A 40 -6.88 -1.52 -21.11
CA ASP A 40 -7.24 -0.34 -21.90
C ASP A 40 -8.69 0.07 -21.65
N GLN A 41 -9.61 -0.89 -21.66
CA GLN A 41 -11.02 -0.60 -21.48
C GLN A 41 -11.38 -0.23 -20.04
N ILE A 42 -10.68 -0.78 -19.04
CA ILE A 42 -10.81 -0.38 -17.65
C ILE A 42 -10.40 1.09 -17.52
N ILE A 43 -9.21 1.48 -17.99
CA ILE A 43 -8.73 2.87 -17.93
C ILE A 43 -9.74 3.82 -18.59
N ASN A 44 -10.19 3.49 -19.80
CA ASN A 44 -11.10 4.33 -20.57
C ASN A 44 -12.53 4.32 -20.03
N GLY A 45 -12.94 3.26 -19.35
CA GLY A 45 -14.33 2.96 -19.02
C GLY A 45 -14.73 3.23 -17.58
N VAL A 46 -13.79 3.32 -16.63
CA VAL A 46 -14.07 3.67 -15.24
C VAL A 46 -14.67 5.08 -15.15
N ASN A 47 -15.61 5.29 -14.23
CA ASN A 47 -16.25 6.60 -14.02
C ASN A 47 -15.36 7.56 -13.19
N ASN A 48 -14.49 7.01 -12.34
CA ASN A 48 -13.62 7.82 -11.49
C ASN A 48 -12.38 8.33 -12.24
N ASN A 49 -12.31 9.65 -12.43
CA ASN A 49 -11.16 10.32 -13.07
C ASN A 49 -9.86 10.21 -12.26
N GLU A 50 -9.93 10.20 -10.92
CA GLU A 50 -8.74 10.06 -10.08
C GLU A 50 -8.12 8.67 -10.23
N LEU A 51 -8.97 7.63 -10.19
CA LEU A 51 -8.56 6.26 -10.47
C LEU A 51 -7.93 6.14 -11.86
N ARG A 52 -8.59 6.70 -12.89
CA ARG A 52 -8.04 6.71 -14.26
C ARG A 52 -6.64 7.32 -14.30
N ASN A 53 -6.46 8.47 -13.66
CA ASN A 53 -5.17 9.17 -13.61
C ASN A 53 -4.10 8.37 -12.86
N ARG A 54 -4.47 7.61 -11.82
CA ARG A 54 -3.52 6.74 -11.12
C ARG A 54 -3.12 5.55 -11.98
N LEU A 55 -4.06 4.90 -12.64
CA LEU A 55 -3.79 3.78 -13.54
C LEU A 55 -2.86 4.20 -14.70
N LEU A 56 -3.09 5.37 -15.30
CA LEU A 56 -2.25 5.91 -16.38
C LEU A 56 -0.80 6.24 -15.97
N LYS A 57 -0.51 6.36 -14.67
CA LYS A 57 0.85 6.61 -14.17
C LYS A 57 1.67 5.34 -13.97
N ILE A 58 1.02 4.17 -13.93
CA ILE A 58 1.69 2.90 -13.68
C ILE A 58 2.27 2.38 -15.01
N PRO A 59 3.60 2.26 -15.14
CA PRO A 59 4.19 1.61 -16.31
C PRO A 59 3.87 0.11 -16.30
N ASP A 60 3.74 -0.48 -17.49
CA ASP A 60 3.51 -1.93 -17.67
C ASP A 60 2.35 -2.47 -16.81
N LEU A 61 1.24 -1.73 -16.80
CA LEU A 61 0.06 -2.06 -15.99
C LEU A 61 -0.56 -3.40 -16.42
N THR A 62 -0.50 -4.38 -15.51
CA THR A 62 -1.15 -5.68 -15.71
C THR A 62 -2.63 -5.63 -15.33
N LEU A 63 -3.43 -6.55 -15.90
CA LEU A 63 -4.85 -6.67 -15.59
C LEU A 63 -5.11 -6.89 -14.09
N ALA A 64 -4.30 -7.73 -13.44
CA ALA A 64 -4.42 -7.98 -12.01
C ALA A 64 -4.19 -6.72 -11.17
N ASN A 65 -3.16 -5.94 -11.51
CA ASN A 65 -2.85 -4.69 -10.82
C ASN A 65 -3.94 -3.63 -11.04
N ALA A 66 -4.48 -3.54 -12.26
CA ALA A 66 -5.58 -2.63 -12.57
C ALA A 66 -6.84 -2.95 -11.74
N ILE A 67 -7.18 -4.24 -11.62
CA ILE A 67 -8.31 -4.71 -10.80
C ILE A 67 -8.08 -4.40 -9.32
N ALA A 68 -6.88 -4.69 -8.81
CA ALA A 68 -6.53 -4.43 -7.40
C ALA A 68 -6.64 -2.93 -7.05
N GLU A 69 -6.09 -2.06 -7.90
CA GLU A 69 -6.14 -0.60 -7.72
C GLU A 69 -7.58 -0.07 -7.77
N ALA A 70 -8.40 -0.58 -8.69
CA ALA A 70 -9.81 -0.20 -8.77
C ALA A 70 -10.62 -0.63 -7.53
N HIS A 71 -10.33 -1.81 -6.98
CA HIS A 71 -10.93 -2.25 -5.72
C HIS A 71 -10.48 -1.40 -4.52
N ALA A 72 -9.19 -1.08 -4.43
CA ALA A 72 -8.66 -0.23 -3.38
C ALA A 72 -9.32 1.16 -3.43
N ASP A 73 -9.50 1.74 -4.61
CA ASP A 73 -10.19 3.01 -4.83
C ASP A 73 -11.67 2.96 -4.40
N GLU A 74 -12.39 1.91 -4.76
CA GLU A 74 -13.80 1.75 -4.36
C GLU A 74 -13.94 1.59 -2.84
N GLN A 75 -13.06 0.82 -2.20
CA GLN A 75 -13.03 0.65 -0.75
C GLN A 75 -12.69 1.96 -0.03
N ALA A 76 -11.69 2.69 -0.51
CA ALA A 76 -11.29 3.98 0.07
C ALA A 76 -12.43 4.99 0.01
N ARG A 77 -13.15 5.07 -1.11
CA ARG A 77 -14.33 5.96 -1.25
C ARG A 77 -15.47 5.55 -0.34
N LYS A 78 -15.78 4.25 -0.27
CA LYS A 78 -16.81 3.72 0.65
C LYS A 78 -16.46 4.05 2.10
N HIS A 79 -15.20 3.87 2.50
CA HIS A 79 -14.73 4.19 3.85
C HIS A 79 -14.81 5.70 4.12
N ASN A 80 -14.35 6.54 3.20
CA ASN A 80 -14.37 7.99 3.37
C ASN A 80 -15.79 8.56 3.46
N ASN A 81 -16.73 8.02 2.68
CA ASN A 81 -18.15 8.37 2.79
C ASN A 81 -18.72 8.02 4.18
N ASN A 82 -18.32 6.88 4.75
CA ASN A 82 -18.72 6.49 6.11
C ASN A 82 -18.07 7.37 7.19
N LEU A 83 -16.85 7.88 6.96
CA LEU A 83 -16.20 8.82 7.88
C LEU A 83 -16.88 10.20 7.85
N SER A 84 -17.34 10.65 6.69
CA SER A 84 -18.02 11.95 6.55
C SER A 84 -19.36 12.02 7.30
N CYS A 85 -20.02 10.90 7.56
CA CYS A 85 -21.34 10.88 8.22
C CYS A 85 -21.27 10.58 9.74
N ASN A 86 -20.13 10.12 10.26
CA ASN A 86 -19.93 9.90 11.69
C ASN A 86 -19.15 11.07 12.30
N GLN A 87 -19.86 11.93 13.06
CA GLN A 87 -19.28 13.03 13.83
C GLN A 87 -18.04 12.56 14.61
N VAL A 88 -16.85 13.07 14.21
CA VAL A 88 -15.66 12.98 15.04
C VAL A 88 -15.97 13.63 16.39
N ASN A 89 -15.95 12.85 17.46
CA ASN A 89 -16.20 13.40 18.78
C ASN A 89 -15.08 14.40 19.09
N LYS A 90 -15.42 15.65 19.42
CA LYS A 90 -14.43 16.67 19.76
C LYS A 90 -13.74 16.23 21.04
N ILE A 91 -12.55 15.61 20.94
CA ILE A 91 -11.70 15.32 22.09
C ILE A 91 -11.18 16.67 22.59
N ARG A 92 -12.01 17.39 23.35
CA ARG A 92 -11.57 18.50 24.20
C ARG A 92 -10.78 17.86 25.34
N GLY A 93 -9.49 17.61 25.11
CA GLY A 93 -8.57 17.30 26.19
C GLY A 93 -8.53 18.47 27.16
N LYS A 94 -9.29 18.41 28.26
CA LYS A 94 -8.99 19.23 29.43
C LYS A 94 -7.82 18.57 30.13
N PHE A 95 -6.60 18.93 29.73
CA PHE A 95 -5.44 18.72 30.59
C PHE A 95 -5.70 19.50 31.88
N LYS A 96 -6.20 18.82 32.91
CA LYS A 96 -6.25 19.37 34.26
C LYS A 96 -4.82 19.28 34.78
N ASN A 97 -4.16 20.44 34.86
CA ASN A 97 -2.96 20.62 35.66
C ASN A 97 -3.35 20.57 37.14
N ASP A 98 -3.76 19.41 37.62
CA ASP A 98 -4.01 19.18 39.03
C ASP A 98 -2.68 18.79 39.66
N LYS A 99 -2.14 19.73 40.45
CA LYS A 99 -0.89 19.61 41.20
C LYS A 99 -0.93 18.40 42.14
N LEU A 100 -0.55 17.22 41.66
CA LEU A 100 -0.11 16.10 42.48
C LEU A 100 1.41 16.06 42.38
N ILE A 101 2.05 16.78 43.30
CA ILE A 101 3.46 16.62 43.62
C ILE A 101 3.60 15.19 44.16
N ILE A 102 3.95 14.24 43.28
CA ILE A 102 4.45 12.94 43.73
C ILE A 102 5.97 13.12 43.84
N PRO A 103 6.56 13.12 45.03
CA PRO A 103 8.01 13.24 45.16
C PRO A 103 8.68 12.04 44.50
N ILE A 104 9.62 12.30 43.59
CA ILE A 104 10.47 11.28 42.97
C ILE A 104 11.35 10.68 44.07
N LYS A 105 10.88 9.62 44.73
CA LYS A 105 11.73 8.76 45.56
C LYS A 105 11.87 7.40 44.89
N GLN A 106 13.05 7.25 44.29
CA GLN A 106 13.72 6.01 43.94
C GLN A 106 13.03 5.10 42.92
N ILE A 107 13.20 5.42 41.64
CA ILE A 107 13.35 4.38 40.63
C ILE A 107 14.82 4.40 40.23
N LYS A 108 15.60 3.46 40.80
CA LYS A 108 16.97 3.19 40.35
C LYS A 108 16.88 2.51 38.99
N ASN A 109 16.92 3.29 37.92
CA ASN A 109 17.05 2.77 36.56
C ASN A 109 18.52 2.31 36.35
N PRO A 110 18.78 1.06 35.90
CA PRO A 110 20.11 0.45 35.98
C PRO A 110 21.05 0.80 34.81
N TRP A 111 20.71 1.80 34.00
CA TRP A 111 21.36 2.00 32.69
C TRP A 111 22.42 3.11 32.64
N PHE A 112 22.93 3.58 33.79
CA PHE A 112 23.99 4.59 33.78
C PHE A 112 24.95 4.46 34.96
N VAL A 113 25.99 3.64 34.82
CA VAL A 113 27.26 3.84 35.54
C VAL A 113 28.43 3.56 34.57
N LEU A 114 29.03 4.67 34.13
CA LEU A 114 30.41 4.91 33.68
C LEU A 114 31.04 4.07 32.54
N GLY A 115 31.33 4.79 31.44
CA GLY A 115 32.71 4.92 30.95
C GLY A 115 33.15 3.99 29.82
N ALA A 116 32.95 4.42 28.57
CA ALA A 116 33.91 4.18 27.48
C ALA A 116 33.64 5.16 26.33
N GLU A 117 34.74 5.59 25.73
CA GLU A 117 34.92 6.79 24.94
C GLU A 117 35.04 6.42 23.45
N VAL A 118 34.30 7.15 22.60
CA VAL A 118 34.60 7.59 21.21
C VAL A 118 34.88 6.53 20.12
N LEU A 119 34.09 6.58 19.03
CA LEU A 119 34.53 7.04 17.70
C LEU A 119 33.34 7.14 16.74
N MET A 120 33.16 8.32 16.16
CA MET A 120 32.17 8.64 15.12
C MET A 120 32.56 7.98 13.79
N ASP A 121 31.58 7.54 12.99
CA ASP A 121 31.48 8.01 11.61
C ASP A 121 30.06 7.85 11.05
N THR A 122 29.64 8.93 10.42
CA THR A 122 28.52 9.12 9.52
C THR A 122 28.65 8.26 8.26
N SER A 123 27.58 7.57 7.88
CA SER A 123 27.10 7.39 6.49
C SER A 123 26.38 6.04 6.33
N HIS A 124 25.12 6.08 5.89
CA HIS A 124 24.62 5.01 5.02
C HIS A 124 25.38 5.13 3.70
N PRO A 125 25.88 4.02 3.14
CA PRO A 125 25.11 3.47 2.03
C PRO A 125 25.03 1.95 2.03
N ASN A 126 23.85 1.50 1.64
CA ASN A 126 23.60 0.25 0.98
C ASN A 126 24.57 0.11 -0.21
N VAL A 127 25.55 -0.80 -0.12
CA VAL A 127 26.41 -1.17 -1.25
C VAL A 127 26.39 -2.69 -1.39
N VAL A 128 25.93 -3.10 -2.57
CA VAL A 128 25.87 -4.46 -3.09
C VAL A 128 27.25 -5.12 -3.03
N SER A 129 27.34 -6.35 -2.52
CA SER A 129 28.44 -7.24 -2.93
C SER A 129 28.06 -8.72 -2.81
N SER A 130 27.88 -9.29 -4.01
CA SER A 130 28.11 -10.67 -4.42
C SER A 130 28.79 -11.64 -3.43
N MET A 131 28.20 -12.84 -3.36
CA MET A 131 28.86 -14.14 -3.56
C MET A 131 30.24 -14.36 -2.88
N GLN A 132 30.35 -15.35 -1.98
CA GLN A 132 31.24 -16.53 -2.15
C GLN A 132 31.49 -17.34 -0.86
N TYR A 133 31.15 -18.63 -0.98
CA TYR A 133 31.84 -19.86 -0.55
C TYR A 133 32.66 -20.01 0.76
N ALA A 134 32.27 -21.09 1.44
CA ALA A 134 33.10 -22.20 1.94
C ALA A 134 33.88 -22.04 3.26
N THR A 135 33.58 -22.97 4.18
CA THR A 135 34.46 -24.00 4.78
C THR A 135 34.16 -24.16 6.27
N ASN A 136 33.45 -25.23 6.63
CA ASN A 136 33.32 -25.64 8.02
C ASN A 136 34.43 -26.65 8.31
N VAL A 137 35.58 -26.15 8.75
CA VAL A 137 36.67 -26.96 9.33
C VAL A 137 36.66 -26.70 10.83
N GLN A 138 36.11 -27.65 11.58
CA GLN A 138 36.23 -27.67 13.04
C GLN A 138 37.67 -28.07 13.42
N LYS A 139 38.39 -27.13 14.07
CA LYS A 139 39.61 -27.37 14.86
C LYS A 139 39.22 -28.28 16.05
N LYS A 140 39.88 -29.42 16.24
CA LYS A 140 41.05 -29.63 17.09
C LYS A 140 40.87 -29.11 18.53
N ASP A 141 40.81 -30.03 19.48
CA ASP A 141 41.61 -30.09 20.73
C ASP A 141 40.80 -30.72 21.88
N ILE A 142 41.09 -32.00 22.17
CA ILE A 142 41.57 -32.59 23.44
C ILE A 142 41.65 -34.11 23.24
#